data_AF-A0AAE0F9U4-F1
#
_entry.id   AF-A0AAE0F9U4-F1
#
_cell.length_a   1.000
_cell.length_b   1.000
_cell.length_c   1.000
_cell.angle_alpha   90.00
_cell.angle_beta   90.00
_cell.angle_gamma   90.00
#
_symmetry.space_group_name_H-M   'P 1'
#
loop_
_entity.id
_entity.type
_entity.pdbx_description
1 polymer ?
#
loop_
_entity_poly.entity_id
_entity_poly.type
_entity_poly.pdbx_seq_one_letter_code
_entity_poly.pdbx_strand_id
1 'polypeptide(L)'
;MVVLRAKGVRNSRACLPSRIAVLRMVIFGGFLSLSLVLPITVLFSNRLPAFETDGKQQRPSASTSPMSSEHSTSVLPRLRGSINGHGPETNEAETNKEGRAEVAAKAPPKAHRTRDSLLTVSGAKLISKEFLWPLGYAPFNNAHASSIIEIEPDEFLVAYFGGSKEGAKDVAIWTSRKQADAKVWDPPVMVVDESGVPLWNPVLFKVPATGEVLLFFKIGHSPESWTGHLQRSSDGGRTWGSPTALPAGIVGPAKNKPVYGMEDGAIYCPSSTESYQAWSAWVEVTRDNGVTWQRLGPIVVPGINKGVIQPSIFFTNEGHLRAFCRSSRQIGKVVTSTSYDGGYQWPPASPTDVPNPNCGFDVVKLTDGRVVMVHNTVNRAVLEVSPVPRACPSSIACFG
;
A
#
# COMPACT_ATOMS: atom_id res chain seq x y z
N MET A 1 -15.70 -7.43 -0.08
CA MET A 1 -15.63 -6.01 0.32
C MET A 1 -16.45 -5.77 1.59
N VAL A 2 -15.94 -5.01 2.56
CA VAL A 2 -16.54 -4.59 3.83
C VAL A 2 -16.49 -3.05 3.89
N VAL A 3 -17.62 -2.36 3.90
CA VAL A 3 -17.73 -0.90 4.06
C VAL A 3 -18.21 -0.56 5.47
N LEU A 4 -17.37 0.15 6.22
CA LEU A 4 -17.63 0.62 7.58
C LEU A 4 -18.00 2.11 7.54
N ARG A 5 -18.83 2.58 8.46
CA ARG A 5 -19.10 4.02 8.63
C ARG A 5 -19.03 4.34 10.12
N ALA A 6 -18.20 5.31 10.49
CA ALA A 6 -18.10 5.76 11.87
C ALA A 6 -19.02 6.97 12.06
N LYS A 7 -20.00 6.86 12.97
CA LYS A 7 -20.87 7.99 13.35
C LYS A 7 -20.14 8.79 14.44
N GLY A 8 -19.90 10.08 14.22
CA GLY A 8 -19.36 10.97 15.26
C GLY A 8 -20.35 11.10 16.41
N VAL A 9 -19.87 10.97 17.66
CA VAL A 9 -20.68 11.17 18.86
C VAL A 9 -20.92 12.67 19.04
N ARG A 10 -22.18 13.08 19.27
CA ARG A 10 -22.54 14.48 19.56
C ARG A 10 -21.92 14.90 20.88
N ASN A 11 -21.11 15.94 20.89
CA ASN A 11 -20.93 16.77 22.07
C ASN A 11 -22.00 17.87 22.04
N SER A 12 -22.84 17.91 23.06
CA SER A 12 -23.92 18.88 23.22
C SER A 12 -23.33 20.26 23.50
N ARG A 13 -23.07 21.05 22.45
CA ARG A 13 -23.03 22.53 22.37
C ARG A 13 -22.30 22.96 21.09
N ALA A 14 -22.96 22.79 19.94
CA ALA A 14 -22.77 23.56 18.70
C ALA A 14 -23.53 22.84 17.56
N CYS A 15 -24.47 23.53 16.92
CA CYS A 15 -25.09 23.05 15.68
C CYS A 15 -24.09 23.17 14.53
N LEU A 16 -23.30 22.13 14.31
CA LEU A 16 -22.61 21.87 13.03
C LEU A 16 -23.06 20.48 12.54
N PRO A 17 -23.33 20.30 11.24
CA PRO A 17 -23.75 19.01 10.71
C PRO A 17 -22.70 17.95 11.03
N SER A 18 -23.17 16.82 11.56
CA SER A 18 -22.34 15.68 11.95
C SER A 18 -21.62 15.16 10.71
N ARG A 19 -20.32 15.46 10.54
CA ARG A 19 -19.54 14.91 9.43
C ARG A 19 -19.36 13.41 9.66
N ILE A 20 -19.83 12.61 8.70
CA ILE A 20 -19.79 11.15 8.78
C ILE A 20 -18.54 10.68 8.05
N ALA A 21 -17.66 9.94 8.72
CA ALA A 21 -16.52 9.31 8.08
C ALA A 21 -16.93 7.92 7.54
N VAL A 22 -16.83 7.73 6.23
CA VAL A 22 -17.06 6.44 5.55
C VAL A 22 -15.71 5.79 5.34
N LEU A 23 -15.55 4.54 5.77
CA LEU A 23 -14.33 3.74 5.73
C LEU A 23 -14.59 2.50 4.86
N ARG A 24 -14.14 2.49 3.61
CA ARG A 24 -14.48 1.40 2.65
C ARG A 24 -13.33 0.41 2.46
N MET A 25 -13.59 -0.90 2.57
CA MET A 25 -12.56 -1.95 2.59
C MET A 25 -12.82 -3.10 1.62
N VAL A 26 -11.83 -3.65 0.92
CA VAL A 26 -12.01 -4.82 0.02
C VAL A 26 -11.44 -6.09 0.67
N ILE A 27 -12.09 -7.25 0.48
CA ILE A 27 -11.59 -8.58 0.90
C ILE A 27 -11.85 -9.57 -0.23
N PHE A 28 -10.85 -10.38 -0.58
CA PHE A 28 -10.95 -11.54 -1.48
C PHE A 28 -10.78 -12.85 -0.70
N GLY A 29 -11.42 -13.92 -1.20
CA GLY A 29 -11.45 -15.23 -0.55
C GLY A 29 -10.05 -15.81 -0.28
N GLY A 30 -9.84 -16.34 0.93
CA GLY A 30 -8.68 -17.14 1.33
C GLY A 30 -7.36 -16.38 1.59
N PHE A 31 -7.12 -15.25 0.94
CA PHE A 31 -5.90 -14.44 1.11
C PHE A 31 -6.25 -12.95 1.19
N LEU A 32 -6.01 -12.33 2.35
CA LEU A 32 -6.39 -10.93 2.58
C LEU A 32 -5.44 -9.95 1.88
N SER A 33 -6.05 -9.02 1.15
CA SER A 33 -5.55 -7.67 0.98
C SER A 33 -6.56 -6.69 1.57
N LEU A 34 -6.04 -5.56 2.07
CA LEU A 34 -6.72 -4.60 2.93
C LEU A 34 -6.42 -3.19 2.43
N SER A 35 -7.44 -2.42 2.07
CA SER A 35 -7.28 -1.02 1.65
C SER A 35 -8.50 -0.22 2.09
N LEU A 36 -8.34 1.02 2.53
CA LEU A 36 -9.35 1.87 3.17
C LEU A 36 -9.50 3.22 2.44
N VAL A 37 -10.73 3.66 2.19
CA VAL A 37 -11.06 4.97 1.56
C VAL A 37 -11.76 5.91 2.53
N LEU A 38 -11.51 7.22 2.40
CA LEU A 38 -12.33 8.31 2.95
C LEU A 38 -12.91 9.18 1.83
N PRO A 39 -14.13 9.73 1.99
CA PRO A 39 -14.60 10.83 1.15
C PRO A 39 -13.81 12.10 1.47
N ILE A 40 -13.13 12.68 0.47
CA ILE A 40 -12.52 14.02 0.57
C ILE A 40 -13.55 15.02 0.07
N THR A 41 -14.14 15.82 0.98
CA THR A 41 -14.91 17.01 0.61
C THR A 41 -13.98 18.22 0.69
N VAL A 42 -13.53 18.73 -0.45
CA VAL A 42 -12.79 20.00 -0.53
C VAL A 42 -13.80 21.15 -0.39
N LEU A 43 -13.69 21.94 0.67
CA LEU A 43 -14.41 23.21 0.80
C LEU A 43 -13.51 24.33 0.29
N PHE A 44 -13.85 24.91 -0.87
CA PHE A 44 -13.25 26.17 -1.30
C PHE A 44 -13.72 27.28 -0.35
N SER A 45 -12.78 27.84 0.43
CA SER A 45 -12.99 29.13 1.09
C SER A 45 -12.52 30.22 0.12
N ASN A 46 -13.44 30.81 -0.64
CA ASN A 46 -13.17 32.04 -1.38
C ASN A 46 -12.93 33.19 -0.40
N ARG A 47 -11.68 33.38 0.01
CA ARG A 47 -11.15 34.66 0.49
C ARG A 47 -9.70 34.78 0.03
N LEU A 48 -9.50 35.43 -1.11
CA LEU A 48 -8.21 36.02 -1.48
C LEU A 48 -8.01 37.28 -0.63
N PRO A 49 -6.87 37.46 0.05
CA PRO A 49 -6.39 38.79 0.35
C PRO A 49 -5.70 39.36 -0.90
N ALA A 50 -6.15 40.54 -1.32
CA ALA A 50 -5.47 41.36 -2.31
C ALA A 50 -4.07 41.71 -1.78
N PHE A 51 -3.04 41.50 -2.61
CA PHE A 51 -1.72 42.07 -2.40
C PHE A 51 -1.48 43.10 -3.51
N GLU A 52 -1.35 44.35 -3.07
CA GLU A 52 -0.89 45.48 -3.89
C GLU A 52 0.53 45.23 -4.38
N THR A 53 0.73 45.51 -5.66
CA THR A 53 2.03 45.55 -6.31
C THR A 53 2.70 46.88 -6.02
N ASP A 54 3.93 46.85 -5.52
CA ASP A 54 4.85 47.98 -5.69
C ASP A 54 6.14 47.49 -6.32
N GLY A 55 6.44 48.06 -7.49
CA GLY A 55 7.51 47.60 -8.35
C GLY A 55 8.88 48.10 -7.93
N LYS A 56 9.91 47.37 -8.36
CA LYS A 56 11.13 47.98 -8.91
C LYS A 56 11.91 46.96 -9.73
N GLN A 57 12.16 47.36 -10.97
CA GLN A 57 13.01 46.72 -11.97
C GLN A 57 14.46 46.63 -11.49
N GLN A 58 15.18 45.58 -11.90
CA GLN A 58 16.50 45.71 -12.53
C GLN A 58 16.94 44.39 -13.20
N ARG A 59 17.25 44.45 -14.51
CA ARG A 59 18.14 43.53 -15.25
C ARG A 59 19.59 44.04 -15.12
N PRO A 60 20.62 43.19 -15.33
CA PRO A 60 21.29 43.07 -16.66
C PRO A 60 21.53 41.58 -17.05
N SER A 61 21.33 41.13 -18.29
CA SER A 61 22.13 41.22 -19.54
C SER A 61 23.29 40.20 -19.70
N ALA A 62 23.08 39.33 -20.69
CA ALA A 62 23.90 38.38 -21.48
C ALA A 62 25.45 38.49 -21.59
N SER A 63 26.10 37.34 -21.86
CA SER A 63 27.07 37.09 -22.97
C SER A 63 27.66 35.64 -22.88
N THR A 64 27.36 34.75 -23.83
CA THR A 64 28.18 34.20 -24.96
C THR A 64 29.28 33.16 -24.63
N SER A 65 29.00 31.88 -24.99
CA SER A 65 29.73 30.81 -25.75
C SER A 65 31.28 30.72 -25.84
N PRO A 66 31.89 29.68 -26.47
CA PRO A 66 31.87 28.20 -26.27
C PRO A 66 33.32 27.59 -26.28
N MET A 67 33.47 26.26 -26.53
CA MET A 67 34.70 25.42 -26.71
C MET A 67 35.12 24.60 -25.47
N SER A 68 35.66 23.37 -25.53
CA SER A 68 36.03 22.42 -26.59
C SER A 68 36.38 21.07 -25.92
N SER A 69 36.29 19.98 -26.70
CA SER A 69 36.99 18.68 -26.62
C SER A 69 37.88 18.32 -25.42
N GLU A 70 37.77 17.08 -24.93
CA GLU A 70 38.79 16.05 -25.18
C GLU A 70 38.41 14.65 -24.66
N HIS A 71 38.92 13.66 -25.38
CA HIS A 71 38.89 12.23 -25.09
C HIS A 71 39.63 11.89 -23.79
N SER A 72 39.14 10.89 -23.04
CA SER A 72 40.05 9.91 -22.46
C SER A 72 39.34 8.57 -22.18
N THR A 73 39.77 7.58 -22.94
CA THR A 73 39.59 6.15 -22.72
C THR A 73 40.36 5.72 -21.47
N SER A 74 39.74 4.98 -20.55
CA SER A 74 40.49 4.11 -19.65
C SER A 74 39.86 2.73 -19.54
N VAL A 75 40.72 1.76 -19.81
CA VAL A 75 40.53 0.33 -19.88
C VAL A 75 40.61 -0.23 -18.47
N LEU A 76 39.66 -1.10 -18.08
CA LEU A 76 39.79 -1.95 -16.89
C LEU A 76 40.01 -3.41 -17.32
N PRO A 77 40.93 -4.14 -16.70
CA PRO A 77 41.34 -5.46 -17.17
C PRO A 77 40.38 -6.57 -16.71
N ARG A 78 40.20 -7.54 -17.61
CA ARG A 78 39.61 -8.85 -17.35
C ARG A 78 40.58 -9.67 -16.48
N LEU A 79 40.07 -10.28 -15.41
CA LEU A 79 40.72 -11.42 -14.77
C LEU A 79 39.97 -12.70 -15.17
N ARG A 80 40.63 -13.50 -16.03
CA ARG A 80 40.36 -14.93 -16.21
C ARG A 80 41.33 -15.69 -15.31
N GLY A 81 40.80 -16.62 -14.51
CA GLY A 81 41.56 -17.72 -13.91
C GLY A 81 40.77 -19.00 -14.14
N SER A 82 41.43 -20.01 -14.70
CA SER A 82 40.84 -21.27 -15.17
C SER A 82 41.50 -22.45 -14.45
N ILE A 83 40.66 -23.41 -14.07
CA ILE A 83 40.79 -24.90 -14.07
C ILE A 83 41.93 -25.67 -13.35
N ASN A 84 41.52 -26.61 -12.49
CA ASN A 84 41.71 -28.10 -12.56
C ASN A 84 41.64 -28.72 -11.13
N GLY A 85 41.11 -29.92 -10.82
CA GLY A 85 40.56 -31.06 -11.59
C GLY A 85 39.56 -31.88 -10.73
N HIS A 86 38.65 -32.67 -11.35
CA HIS A 86 38.62 -34.17 -11.43
C HIS A 86 38.74 -34.86 -10.06
N GLY A 87 37.84 -35.71 -9.53
CA GLY A 87 36.69 -36.57 -9.94
C GLY A 87 36.67 -37.76 -8.91
N PRO A 88 35.83 -38.82 -8.97
CA PRO A 88 34.52 -39.04 -9.58
C PRO A 88 33.44 -39.63 -8.61
N GLU A 89 32.20 -39.73 -9.14
CA GLU A 89 31.14 -40.76 -8.94
C GLU A 89 30.85 -41.42 -7.58
N THR A 90 29.56 -41.38 -7.16
CA THR A 90 28.69 -42.58 -7.14
C THR A 90 27.19 -42.21 -7.21
N ASN A 91 26.47 -42.92 -8.07
CA ASN A 91 25.01 -43.09 -8.08
C ASN A 91 24.61 -44.07 -6.98
N GLU A 92 23.58 -43.78 -6.19
CA GLU A 92 22.68 -44.83 -5.70
C GLU A 92 21.23 -44.32 -5.68
N ALA A 93 20.41 -45.06 -6.42
CA ALA A 93 18.96 -45.01 -6.39
C ALA A 93 18.49 -46.05 -5.36
N GLU A 94 17.62 -45.66 -4.42
CA GLU A 94 16.88 -46.62 -3.58
C GLU A 94 15.37 -46.41 -3.72
N THR A 95 14.81 -47.28 -4.56
CA THR A 95 13.61 -48.11 -4.35
C THR A 95 12.43 -47.61 -3.51
N ASN A 96 11.28 -47.56 -4.19
CA ASN A 96 9.94 -47.73 -3.64
C ASN A 96 9.81 -48.96 -2.74
N LYS A 97 9.16 -48.81 -1.58
CA LYS A 97 8.40 -49.89 -0.94
C LYS A 97 7.02 -49.39 -0.53
N GLU A 98 6.03 -50.00 -1.16
CA GLU A 98 4.62 -49.95 -0.81
C GLU A 98 4.40 -50.60 0.56
N GLY A 99 3.74 -49.86 1.46
CA GLY A 99 3.24 -50.35 2.74
C GLY A 99 1.75 -50.05 2.84
N ARG A 100 0.94 -51.05 2.53
CA ARG A 100 -0.53 -51.05 2.61
C ARG A 100 -0.94 -51.05 4.09
N ALA A 101 -1.63 -50.01 4.55
CA ALA A 101 -2.30 -49.99 5.85
C ALA A 101 -3.76 -49.59 5.68
N GLU A 102 -4.63 -50.40 6.29
CA GLU A 102 -6.09 -50.42 6.13
C GLU A 102 -6.78 -49.15 6.60
N VAL A 103 -7.86 -48.81 5.86
CA VAL A 103 -8.75 -47.68 6.11
C VAL A 103 -9.77 -48.10 7.18
N ALA A 104 -9.66 -47.55 8.39
CA ALA A 104 -10.77 -47.50 9.34
C ALA A 104 -11.57 -46.21 9.12
N ALA A 105 -12.80 -46.35 8.63
CA ALA A 105 -13.73 -45.26 8.39
C ALA A 105 -14.11 -44.54 9.70
N LYS A 106 -13.71 -43.27 9.84
CA LYS A 106 -14.16 -42.37 10.92
C LYS A 106 -15.29 -41.49 10.38
N ALA A 107 -16.42 -41.50 11.09
CA ALA A 107 -17.63 -40.73 10.77
C ALA A 107 -17.36 -39.23 10.56
N PRO A 108 -18.13 -38.54 9.71
CA PRO A 108 -17.88 -37.13 9.38
C PRO A 108 -18.12 -36.23 10.60
N PRO A 109 -17.27 -35.21 10.83
CA PRO A 109 -17.50 -34.27 11.91
C PRO A 109 -18.76 -33.44 11.62
N LYS A 110 -19.63 -33.35 12.61
CA LYS A 110 -20.87 -32.55 12.59
C LYS A 110 -20.56 -31.11 12.18
N ALA A 111 -21.32 -30.61 11.22
CA ALA A 111 -21.28 -29.24 10.74
C ALA A 111 -21.32 -28.24 11.91
N HIS A 112 -20.19 -27.59 12.18
CA HIS A 112 -20.15 -26.43 13.05
C HIS A 112 -20.80 -25.26 12.32
N ARG A 113 -21.99 -24.86 12.76
CA ARG A 113 -22.55 -23.53 12.47
C ARG A 113 -21.51 -22.50 12.92
N THR A 114 -20.80 -21.90 11.97
CA THR A 114 -19.99 -20.70 12.22
C THR A 114 -20.95 -19.60 12.66
N ARG A 115 -20.94 -19.30 13.96
CA ARG A 115 -21.54 -18.07 14.47
C ARG A 115 -20.83 -16.90 13.79
N ASP A 116 -21.60 -16.07 13.08
CA ASP A 116 -21.21 -14.73 12.66
C ASP A 116 -20.87 -13.90 13.91
N SER A 117 -19.67 -14.03 14.45
CA SER A 117 -19.20 -13.21 15.56
C SER A 117 -18.74 -11.85 15.06
N LEU A 118 -19.74 -10.98 14.88
CA LEU A 118 -19.77 -9.56 15.24
C LEU A 118 -18.43 -8.80 15.24
N LEU A 119 -18.19 -8.06 14.15
CA LEU A 119 -17.39 -6.83 14.11
C LEU A 119 -18.01 -5.78 15.04
N THR A 120 -17.69 -5.83 16.33
CA THR A 120 -18.07 -4.78 17.28
C THR A 120 -16.86 -3.87 17.49
N VAL A 121 -16.68 -2.92 16.59
CA VAL A 121 -15.79 -1.79 16.86
C VAL A 121 -16.45 -0.97 17.96
N SER A 122 -15.77 -0.67 19.05
CA SER A 122 -16.26 0.32 20.02
C SER A 122 -16.44 1.67 19.30
N GLY A 123 -17.68 1.97 18.91
CA GLY A 123 -18.06 3.21 18.23
C GLY A 123 -18.05 3.23 16.69
N ALA A 124 -17.86 2.11 15.98
CA ALA A 124 -18.07 2.04 14.53
C ALA A 124 -19.04 0.93 14.12
N LYS A 125 -19.86 1.20 13.10
CA LYS A 125 -20.87 0.26 12.59
C LYS A 125 -20.53 -0.16 11.17
N LEU A 126 -20.58 -1.47 10.91
CA LEU A 126 -20.55 -2.00 9.54
C LEU A 126 -21.81 -1.56 8.79
N ILE A 127 -21.65 -0.96 7.61
CA ILE A 127 -22.76 -0.42 6.83
C ILE A 127 -23.05 -1.23 5.58
N SER A 128 -22.02 -1.73 4.89
CA SER A 128 -22.24 -2.72 3.84
C SER A 128 -21.13 -3.74 3.80
N LYS A 129 -21.43 -4.94 3.28
CA LYS A 129 -20.44 -5.97 2.97
C LYS A 129 -20.96 -6.68 1.74
N GLU A 130 -20.14 -6.69 0.69
CA GLU A 130 -20.55 -7.12 -0.64
C GLU A 130 -19.41 -7.89 -1.30
N PHE A 131 -19.75 -8.86 -2.14
CA PHE A 131 -18.81 -9.42 -3.09
C PHE A 131 -18.78 -8.53 -4.33
N LEU A 132 -17.62 -8.42 -4.99
CA LEU A 132 -17.53 -7.72 -6.26
C LEU A 132 -18.25 -8.51 -7.36
N TRP A 133 -18.17 -9.84 -7.33
CA TRP A 133 -18.87 -10.72 -8.24
C TRP A 133 -19.17 -12.08 -7.58
N PRO A 134 -20.12 -12.86 -8.12
CA PRO A 134 -20.38 -14.23 -7.67
C PRO A 134 -19.17 -15.16 -7.85
N LEU A 135 -19.11 -16.24 -7.08
CA LEU A 135 -18.07 -17.27 -7.24
C LEU A 135 -18.08 -17.83 -8.67
N GLY A 136 -16.91 -17.98 -9.28
CA GLY A 136 -16.76 -18.50 -10.66
C GLY A 136 -17.00 -17.47 -11.77
N TYR A 137 -17.29 -16.20 -11.44
CA TYR A 137 -17.52 -15.16 -12.44
C TYR A 137 -16.24 -14.56 -13.03
N ALA A 138 -15.18 -14.44 -12.23
CA ALA A 138 -13.92 -13.87 -12.69
C ALA A 138 -13.16 -14.83 -13.62
N PRO A 139 -12.41 -14.31 -14.60
CA PRO A 139 -11.59 -15.13 -15.51
C PRO A 139 -10.31 -15.70 -14.86
N PHE A 140 -10.18 -15.58 -13.53
CA PHE A 140 -9.03 -16.01 -12.75
C PHE A 140 -9.49 -16.65 -11.44
N ASN A 141 -8.64 -17.54 -10.90
CA ASN A 141 -8.94 -18.28 -9.68
C ASN A 141 -8.40 -17.60 -8.41
N ASN A 142 -7.49 -16.64 -8.57
CA ASN A 142 -6.89 -15.90 -7.47
C ASN A 142 -6.92 -14.40 -7.75
N ALA A 143 -7.24 -13.61 -6.73
CA ALA A 143 -7.13 -12.15 -6.73
C ALA A 143 -6.58 -11.67 -5.39
N HIS A 144 -5.62 -10.75 -5.43
CA HIS A 144 -4.93 -10.30 -4.22
C HIS A 144 -4.37 -8.87 -4.34
N ALA A 145 -3.79 -8.38 -3.25
CA ALA A 145 -3.28 -7.02 -3.08
C ALA A 145 -4.20 -5.87 -3.57
N SER A 146 -5.49 -5.98 -3.29
CA SER A 146 -6.48 -4.99 -3.69
C SER A 146 -6.31 -3.59 -3.08
N SER A 147 -6.67 -2.58 -3.86
CA SER A 147 -6.86 -1.18 -3.47
C SER A 147 -8.22 -0.65 -3.93
N ILE A 148 -8.70 0.41 -3.30
CA ILE A 148 -10.00 1.01 -3.59
C ILE A 148 -9.87 2.53 -3.45
N ILE A 149 -10.60 3.27 -4.28
CA ILE A 149 -10.80 4.73 -4.16
C ILE A 149 -12.27 5.07 -4.45
N GLU A 150 -12.72 6.19 -3.91
CA GLU A 150 -13.97 6.84 -4.30
C GLU A 150 -13.64 7.78 -5.46
N ILE A 151 -14.28 7.56 -6.61
CA ILE A 151 -14.10 8.40 -7.79
C ILE A 151 -14.97 9.63 -7.63
N GLU A 152 -16.27 9.45 -7.45
CA GLU A 152 -17.23 10.50 -7.11
C GLU A 152 -18.09 10.00 -5.94
N PRO A 153 -18.93 10.84 -5.30
CA PRO A 153 -19.76 10.40 -4.19
C PRO A 153 -20.53 9.11 -4.52
N ASP A 154 -20.26 8.06 -3.74
CA ASP A 154 -20.86 6.73 -3.92
C ASP A 154 -20.50 5.98 -5.21
N GLU A 155 -19.53 6.47 -5.99
CA GLU A 155 -18.90 5.79 -7.12
C GLU A 155 -17.50 5.26 -6.73
N PHE A 156 -17.23 3.97 -6.92
CA PHE A 156 -15.98 3.32 -6.51
C PHE A 156 -15.22 2.71 -7.67
N LEU A 157 -13.89 2.75 -7.54
CA LEU A 157 -13.00 1.95 -8.35
C LEU A 157 -12.14 1.09 -7.43
N VAL A 158 -12.08 -0.21 -7.74
CA VAL A 158 -11.24 -1.19 -7.06
C VAL A 158 -10.21 -1.71 -8.06
N ALA A 159 -8.97 -1.87 -7.64
CA ALA A 159 -7.92 -2.57 -8.39
C ALA A 159 -7.40 -3.76 -7.57
N TYR A 160 -6.94 -4.81 -8.25
CA TYR A 160 -6.31 -6.01 -7.67
C TYR A 160 -5.50 -6.70 -8.77
N PHE A 161 -4.48 -7.48 -8.39
CA PHE A 161 -3.88 -8.39 -9.35
C PHE A 161 -4.66 -9.70 -9.35
N GLY A 162 -4.76 -10.35 -10.50
CA GLY A 162 -5.51 -11.59 -10.66
C GLY A 162 -4.93 -12.48 -11.75
N GLY A 163 -4.94 -13.79 -11.50
CA GLY A 163 -4.41 -14.82 -12.38
C GLY A 163 -4.58 -16.23 -11.79
N SER A 164 -3.86 -17.21 -12.35
CA SER A 164 -3.95 -18.61 -11.89
C SER A 164 -3.50 -18.79 -10.44
N LYS A 165 -2.41 -18.14 -10.03
CA LYS A 165 -1.93 -18.04 -8.64
C LYS A 165 -1.01 -16.84 -8.47
N GLU A 166 -0.79 -16.40 -7.25
CA GLU A 166 0.19 -15.36 -6.92
C GLU A 166 1.57 -15.69 -7.54
N GLY A 167 2.13 -14.75 -8.30
CA GLY A 167 3.41 -14.91 -9.02
C GLY A 167 3.37 -15.78 -10.28
N ALA A 168 2.20 -16.21 -10.76
CA ALA A 168 2.11 -16.90 -12.04
C ALA A 168 2.27 -15.95 -13.24
N LYS A 169 2.72 -16.51 -14.37
CA LYS A 169 3.01 -15.77 -15.60
C LYS A 169 1.80 -15.06 -16.23
N ASP A 170 0.59 -15.44 -15.82
CA ASP A 170 -0.69 -14.91 -16.29
C ASP A 170 -1.29 -13.87 -15.32
N VAL A 171 -0.56 -13.46 -14.28
CA VAL A 171 -1.05 -12.46 -13.33
C VAL A 171 -1.01 -11.07 -13.97
N ALA A 172 -2.19 -10.49 -14.15
CA ALA A 172 -2.41 -9.14 -14.67
C ALA A 172 -3.04 -8.23 -13.60
N ILE A 173 -3.10 -6.92 -13.86
CA ILE A 173 -3.84 -5.96 -13.05
C ILE A 173 -5.25 -5.80 -13.60
N TRP A 174 -6.23 -5.88 -12.72
CA TRP A 174 -7.65 -5.80 -13.04
C TRP A 174 -8.32 -4.72 -12.21
N THR A 175 -9.41 -4.18 -12.74
CA THR A 175 -10.27 -3.23 -12.02
C THR A 175 -11.73 -3.63 -12.09
N SER A 176 -12.50 -3.18 -11.10
CA SER A 176 -13.97 -3.24 -11.11
C SER A 176 -14.52 -1.95 -10.54
N ARG A 177 -15.58 -1.44 -11.17
CA ARG A 177 -16.23 -0.19 -10.79
C ARG A 177 -17.59 -0.47 -10.16
N LYS A 178 -18.01 0.40 -9.26
CA LYS A 178 -19.39 0.49 -8.79
C LYS A 178 -19.88 1.90 -9.06
N GLN A 179 -20.84 2.05 -9.96
CA GLN A 179 -21.50 3.33 -10.21
C GLN A 179 -22.28 3.77 -8.97
N ALA A 180 -22.52 5.07 -8.84
CA ALA A 180 -23.44 5.59 -7.83
C ALA A 180 -24.80 4.86 -7.91
N ASP A 181 -25.35 4.52 -6.74
CA ASP A 181 -26.62 3.78 -6.58
C ASP A 181 -26.70 2.38 -7.22
N ALA A 182 -25.63 1.89 -7.86
CA ALA A 182 -25.61 0.56 -8.42
C ALA A 182 -25.68 -0.51 -7.32
N LYS A 183 -26.50 -1.54 -7.56
CA LYS A 183 -26.65 -2.68 -6.64
C LYS A 183 -25.54 -3.71 -6.78
N VAL A 184 -24.86 -3.72 -7.92
CA VAL A 184 -23.82 -4.68 -8.29
C VAL A 184 -22.61 -3.93 -8.84
N TRP A 185 -21.45 -4.58 -8.81
CA TRP A 185 -20.23 -4.07 -9.43
C TRP A 185 -20.18 -4.45 -10.91
N ASP A 186 -19.51 -3.60 -11.67
CA ASP A 186 -19.14 -3.90 -13.05
C ASP A 186 -18.17 -5.10 -13.10
N PRO A 187 -18.22 -5.91 -14.18
CA PRO A 187 -17.31 -7.03 -14.38
C PRO A 187 -15.82 -6.62 -14.29
N PRO A 188 -14.92 -7.58 -13.95
CA PRO A 188 -13.49 -7.31 -13.96
C PRO A 188 -13.00 -6.90 -15.36
N VAL A 189 -12.28 -5.78 -15.44
CA VAL A 189 -11.63 -5.26 -16.65
C VAL A 189 -10.12 -5.34 -16.47
N MET A 190 -9.44 -6.02 -17.38
CA MET A 190 -7.98 -6.06 -17.40
C MET A 190 -7.45 -4.69 -17.80
N VAL A 191 -6.54 -4.13 -17.00
CA VAL A 191 -5.96 -2.80 -17.22
C VAL A 191 -4.57 -2.89 -17.80
N VAL A 192 -3.77 -3.83 -17.31
CA VAL A 192 -2.40 -4.05 -17.79
C VAL A 192 -1.96 -5.48 -17.53
N ASP A 193 -1.26 -6.04 -18.51
CA ASP A 193 -0.55 -7.32 -18.45
C ASP A 193 0.89 -7.14 -18.94
N GLU A 194 1.72 -8.16 -18.73
CA GLU A 194 3.08 -8.24 -19.25
C GLU A 194 3.34 -9.70 -19.61
N SER A 195 3.85 -9.95 -20.82
CA SER A 195 3.92 -11.31 -21.35
C SER A 195 4.90 -12.16 -20.55
N GLY A 196 4.39 -13.14 -19.81
CA GLY A 196 5.22 -14.09 -19.08
C GLY A 196 5.82 -13.56 -17.77
N VAL A 197 5.48 -12.34 -17.36
CA VAL A 197 6.00 -11.70 -16.14
C VAL A 197 4.83 -11.27 -15.25
N PRO A 198 4.76 -11.71 -13.97
CA PRO A 198 3.64 -11.36 -13.11
C PRO A 198 3.62 -9.88 -12.72
N LEU A 199 2.40 -9.36 -12.57
CA LEU A 199 2.13 -8.04 -12.00
C LEU A 199 1.67 -8.12 -10.54
N TRP A 200 1.95 -7.07 -9.76
CA TRP A 200 1.79 -7.10 -8.31
C TRP A 200 1.26 -5.78 -7.75
N ASN A 201 0.65 -5.89 -6.57
CA ASN A 201 0.26 -4.81 -5.66
C ASN A 201 -0.23 -3.51 -6.34
N PRO A 202 -1.38 -3.55 -7.04
CA PRO A 202 -1.96 -2.34 -7.60
C PRO A 202 -2.49 -1.40 -6.51
N VAL A 203 -2.09 -0.14 -6.56
CA VAL A 203 -2.48 0.91 -5.63
C VAL A 203 -3.07 2.08 -6.40
N LEU A 204 -4.38 2.26 -6.24
CA LEU A 204 -5.11 3.41 -6.74
C LEU A 204 -4.93 4.64 -5.85
N PHE A 205 -4.81 5.81 -6.47
CA PHE A 205 -4.77 7.10 -5.77
C PHE A 205 -5.40 8.20 -6.63
N LYS A 206 -6.48 8.84 -6.14
CA LYS A 206 -7.05 10.04 -6.77
C LYS A 206 -6.32 11.26 -6.25
N VAL A 207 -5.63 12.00 -7.13
CA VAL A 207 -4.89 13.22 -6.77
C VAL A 207 -5.91 14.31 -6.39
N PRO A 208 -5.94 14.81 -5.14
CA PRO A 208 -6.98 15.73 -4.71
C PRO A 208 -7.02 17.05 -5.48
N ALA A 209 -5.88 17.55 -5.93
CA ALA A 209 -5.79 18.83 -6.64
C ALA A 209 -6.32 18.80 -8.08
N THR A 210 -6.23 17.66 -8.76
CA THR A 210 -6.55 17.54 -10.20
C THR A 210 -7.71 16.58 -10.48
N GLY A 211 -8.00 15.66 -9.57
CA GLY A 211 -8.93 14.56 -9.79
C GLY A 211 -8.35 13.42 -10.65
N GLU A 212 -7.11 13.54 -11.14
CA GLU A 212 -6.43 12.49 -11.89
C GLU A 212 -6.32 11.22 -11.03
N VAL A 213 -6.55 10.05 -11.64
CA VAL A 213 -6.39 8.76 -10.98
C VAL A 213 -5.05 8.16 -11.39
N LEU A 214 -4.23 7.88 -10.37
CA LEU A 214 -2.97 7.17 -10.50
C LEU A 214 -3.18 5.69 -10.16
N LEU A 215 -2.61 4.81 -10.98
CA LEU A 215 -2.51 3.38 -10.71
C LEU A 215 -1.02 3.01 -10.65
N PHE A 216 -0.53 2.80 -9.43
CA PHE A 216 0.78 2.24 -9.20
C PHE A 216 0.70 0.72 -9.16
N PHE A 217 1.67 0.02 -9.72
CA PHE A 217 1.78 -1.44 -9.65
C PHE A 217 3.24 -1.85 -9.80
N LYS A 218 3.53 -3.14 -9.73
CA LYS A 218 4.89 -3.64 -9.95
C LYS A 218 4.89 -4.76 -10.97
N ILE A 219 5.97 -4.84 -11.73
CA ILE A 219 6.22 -5.91 -12.72
C ILE A 219 7.52 -6.59 -12.32
N GLY A 220 7.54 -7.92 -12.27
CA GLY A 220 8.76 -8.69 -12.02
C GLY A 220 8.48 -10.09 -11.49
N HIS A 221 9.48 -10.96 -11.47
CA HIS A 221 9.30 -12.37 -11.09
C HIS A 221 9.05 -12.58 -9.59
N SER A 222 9.50 -11.65 -8.74
CA SER A 222 9.29 -11.72 -7.29
C SER A 222 9.33 -10.33 -6.64
N PRO A 223 8.82 -10.17 -5.40
CA PRO A 223 8.93 -8.92 -4.65
C PRO A 223 10.37 -8.40 -4.46
N GLU A 224 11.36 -9.30 -4.47
CA GLU A 224 12.78 -8.95 -4.38
C GLU A 224 13.35 -8.33 -5.66
N SER A 225 12.69 -8.54 -6.80
CA SER A 225 13.19 -8.19 -8.14
C SER A 225 12.27 -7.27 -8.94
N TRP A 226 11.14 -6.88 -8.37
CA TRP A 226 10.12 -6.11 -9.09
C TRP A 226 10.51 -4.66 -9.37
N THR A 227 9.91 -4.07 -10.39
CA THR A 227 10.05 -2.66 -10.75
C THR A 227 8.72 -1.95 -10.59
N GLY A 228 8.71 -0.79 -9.93
CA GLY A 228 7.53 0.04 -9.81
C GLY A 228 7.12 0.64 -11.15
N HIS A 229 5.83 0.66 -11.41
CA HIS A 229 5.23 1.23 -12.61
C HIS A 229 4.05 2.12 -12.23
N LEU A 230 3.73 3.06 -13.12
CA LEU A 230 2.64 4.01 -12.97
C LEU A 230 1.84 4.11 -14.27
N GLN A 231 0.52 4.07 -14.15
CA GLN A 231 -0.43 4.49 -15.17
C GLN A 231 -1.32 5.61 -14.66
N ARG A 232 -1.87 6.38 -15.58
CA ARG A 232 -2.72 7.54 -15.28
C ARG A 232 -4.04 7.45 -16.01
N SER A 233 -5.06 8.02 -15.41
CA SER A 233 -6.37 8.18 -15.99
C SER A 233 -6.92 9.57 -15.67
N SER A 234 -7.36 10.28 -16.71
CA SER A 234 -8.01 11.59 -16.63
C SER A 234 -9.53 11.52 -16.61
N ASP A 235 -10.13 10.33 -16.77
CA ASP A 235 -11.58 10.11 -16.85
C ASP A 235 -12.12 9.25 -15.69
N GLY A 236 -11.41 9.29 -14.56
CA GLY A 236 -11.79 8.61 -13.33
C GLY A 236 -11.51 7.11 -13.35
N GLY A 237 -10.61 6.62 -14.20
CA GLY A 237 -10.23 5.21 -14.35
C GLY A 237 -11.11 4.44 -15.33
N ARG A 238 -11.66 5.10 -16.36
CA ARG A 238 -12.40 4.43 -17.45
C ARG A 238 -11.44 4.06 -18.57
N THR A 239 -10.50 4.94 -18.89
CA THR A 239 -9.38 4.67 -19.79
C THR A 239 -8.06 4.95 -19.07
N TRP A 240 -6.99 4.28 -19.53
CA TRP A 240 -5.66 4.34 -18.93
C TRP A 240 -4.63 4.67 -20.01
N GLY A 241 -3.69 5.57 -19.67
CA GLY A 241 -2.51 5.82 -20.49
C GLY A 241 -1.53 4.65 -20.47
N SER A 242 -0.49 4.73 -21.29
CA SER A 242 0.58 3.72 -21.32
C SER A 242 1.30 3.63 -19.96
N PRO A 243 1.71 2.42 -19.53
CA PRO A 243 2.47 2.25 -18.31
C PRO A 243 3.88 2.81 -18.44
N THR A 244 4.34 3.50 -17.40
CA THR A 244 5.70 4.04 -17.31
C THR A 244 6.41 3.44 -16.11
N ALA A 245 7.62 2.91 -16.31
CA ALA A 245 8.49 2.48 -15.23
C ALA A 245 8.89 3.68 -14.36
N LEU A 246 8.92 3.49 -13.05
CA LEU A 246 9.48 4.44 -12.11
C LEU A 246 11.02 4.41 -12.16
N PRO A 247 11.71 5.47 -11.72
CA PRO A 247 13.17 5.50 -11.70
C PRO A 247 13.77 4.30 -10.96
N ALA A 248 14.97 3.87 -11.38
CA ALA A 248 15.65 2.74 -10.75
C ALA A 248 15.76 2.94 -9.23
N GLY A 249 15.38 1.91 -8.47
CA GLY A 249 15.35 1.95 -7.02
C GLY A 249 14.10 2.59 -6.42
N ILE A 250 13.16 3.13 -7.20
CA ILE A 250 11.84 3.62 -6.74
C ILE A 250 10.77 2.59 -7.11
N VAL A 251 9.88 2.28 -6.18
CA VAL A 251 8.79 1.29 -6.38
C VAL A 251 7.40 1.89 -6.24
N GLY A 252 7.32 3.16 -5.86
CA GLY A 252 6.07 3.83 -5.51
C GLY A 252 5.47 3.23 -4.22
N PRO A 253 4.16 3.35 -4.01
CA PRO A 253 3.52 2.76 -2.84
C PRO A 253 3.63 1.24 -2.92
N ALA A 254 4.35 0.60 -2.00
CA ALA A 254 4.61 -0.85 -2.07
C ALA A 254 3.31 -1.66 -2.01
N LYS A 255 2.32 -1.22 -1.21
CA LYS A 255 0.99 -1.85 -1.11
C LYS A 255 -0.12 -0.94 -0.56
N ASN A 256 0.17 -0.04 0.38
CA ASN A 256 -0.85 0.84 0.96
C ASN A 256 -0.91 2.17 0.22
N LYS A 257 -2.06 2.84 0.34
CA LYS A 257 -2.36 4.09 -0.37
C LYS A 257 -1.38 5.22 -0.03
N PRO A 258 -1.01 6.07 -1.00
CA PRO A 258 -0.34 7.32 -0.74
C PRO A 258 -1.17 8.29 0.12
N VAL A 259 -0.52 9.32 0.66
CA VAL A 259 -1.16 10.48 1.27
C VAL A 259 -0.74 11.76 0.55
N TYR A 260 -1.67 12.72 0.44
CA TYR A 260 -1.43 14.00 -0.21
C TYR A 260 -1.05 15.07 0.84
N GLY A 261 0.07 15.75 0.64
CA GLY A 261 0.44 16.92 1.41
C GLY A 261 -0.34 18.13 0.93
N MET A 262 -1.33 18.57 1.71
CA MET A 262 -2.19 19.70 1.31
C MET A 262 -1.42 21.03 1.22
N GLU A 263 -0.31 21.16 1.96
CA GLU A 263 0.49 22.39 2.02
C GLU A 263 1.53 22.47 0.89
N ASP A 264 2.14 21.34 0.52
CA ASP A 264 3.25 21.27 -0.44
C ASP A 264 2.89 20.60 -1.77
N GLY A 265 1.66 20.10 -1.91
CA GLY A 265 1.16 19.41 -3.09
C GLY A 265 1.82 18.05 -3.36
N ALA A 266 2.62 17.52 -2.43
CA ALA A 266 3.40 16.32 -2.66
C ALA A 266 2.59 15.04 -2.42
N ILE A 267 2.93 14.00 -3.16
CA ILE A 267 2.36 12.66 -3.00
C ILE A 267 3.38 11.81 -2.24
N TYR A 268 3.02 11.44 -1.01
CA TYR A 268 3.84 10.61 -0.13
C TYR A 268 3.41 9.15 -0.28
N CYS A 269 4.26 8.34 -0.89
CA CYS A 269 4.00 6.93 -1.18
C CYS A 269 4.68 6.04 -0.13
N PRO A 270 3.92 5.29 0.69
CA PRO A 270 4.51 4.34 1.63
C PRO A 270 5.12 3.15 0.88
N SER A 271 6.44 2.99 0.94
CA SER A 271 7.17 1.96 0.20
C SER A 271 8.00 1.05 1.11
N SER A 272 8.55 -0.01 0.53
CA SER A 272 9.44 -0.93 1.24
C SER A 272 10.32 -1.70 0.27
N THR A 273 11.50 -2.09 0.74
CA THR A 273 12.39 -3.02 0.06
C THR A 273 12.35 -4.36 0.77
N GLU A 274 12.10 -5.42 0.01
CA GLU A 274 12.17 -6.81 0.46
C GLU A 274 13.42 -7.43 -0.18
N SER A 275 14.57 -7.40 0.51
CA SER A 275 15.77 -8.10 0.07
C SER A 275 16.01 -9.36 0.90
N TYR A 276 16.98 -10.19 0.50
CA TYR A 276 17.35 -11.40 1.23
C TYR A 276 17.81 -11.04 2.66
N GLN A 277 16.95 -11.31 3.65
CA GLN A 277 17.10 -10.98 5.07
C GLN A 277 17.05 -9.49 5.44
N ALA A 278 17.11 -8.57 4.49
CA ALA A 278 17.07 -7.13 4.75
C ALA A 278 15.73 -6.53 4.28
N TRP A 279 14.81 -6.37 5.23
CA TRP A 279 13.53 -5.68 4.99
C TRP A 279 13.55 -4.30 5.62
N SER A 280 13.15 -3.29 4.86
CA SER A 280 13.04 -1.92 5.35
C SER A 280 11.86 -1.21 4.71
N ALA A 281 11.21 -0.35 5.49
CA ALA A 281 10.16 0.52 5.02
C ALA A 281 10.73 1.91 4.71
N TRP A 282 10.08 2.62 3.81
CA TRP A 282 10.46 3.97 3.38
C TRP A 282 9.21 4.79 3.07
N VAL A 283 9.41 6.08 2.81
CA VAL A 283 8.42 6.91 2.13
C VAL A 283 9.07 7.47 0.86
N GLU A 284 8.49 7.15 -0.30
CA GLU A 284 8.89 7.70 -1.59
C GLU A 284 7.98 8.88 -1.93
N VAL A 285 8.56 10.05 -2.16
CA VAL A 285 7.82 11.30 -2.34
C VAL A 285 8.05 11.84 -3.73
N THR A 286 6.98 12.29 -4.35
CA THR A 286 7.05 13.08 -5.59
C THR A 286 6.32 14.40 -5.41
N ARG A 287 6.93 15.49 -5.89
CA ARG A 287 6.40 16.87 -5.78
C ARG A 287 5.89 17.42 -7.11
N ASP A 288 6.12 16.68 -8.18
CA ASP A 288 5.83 17.03 -9.57
C ASP A 288 4.98 15.94 -10.24
N ASN A 289 4.06 15.36 -9.46
CA ASN A 289 3.09 14.35 -9.91
C ASN A 289 3.73 13.09 -10.52
N GLY A 290 4.91 12.67 -10.04
CA GLY A 290 5.56 11.42 -10.39
C GLY A 290 6.69 11.53 -11.42
N VAL A 291 7.16 12.75 -11.72
CA VAL A 291 8.30 12.97 -12.64
C VAL A 291 9.63 12.75 -11.90
N THR A 292 9.81 13.40 -10.76
CA THR A 292 10.97 13.22 -9.88
C THR A 292 10.55 12.63 -8.54
N TRP A 293 11.49 11.92 -7.92
CA TRP A 293 11.25 11.10 -6.74
C TRP A 293 12.37 11.28 -5.72
N GLN A 294 11.99 11.31 -4.45
CA GLN A 294 12.90 11.27 -3.32
C GLN A 294 12.52 10.12 -2.41
N ARG A 295 13.49 9.33 -1.97
CA ARG A 295 13.28 8.30 -0.95
C ARG A 295 13.66 8.84 0.42
N LEU A 296 12.75 8.75 1.37
CA LEU A 296 12.90 9.21 2.75
C LEU A 296 12.89 8.03 3.72
N GLY A 297 13.72 8.10 4.78
CA GLY A 297 13.96 6.99 5.71
C GLY A 297 15.43 6.54 5.74
N PRO A 298 15.71 5.30 6.19
CA PRO A 298 14.76 4.19 6.31
C PRO A 298 13.96 4.17 7.62
N ILE A 299 12.83 3.45 7.60
CA ILE A 299 12.10 3.02 8.79
C ILE A 299 12.50 1.57 9.08
N VAL A 300 13.17 1.35 10.21
CA VAL A 300 13.74 0.05 10.58
C VAL A 300 13.50 -0.30 12.04
N VAL A 301 13.54 -1.60 12.33
CA VAL A 301 13.70 -2.14 13.69
C VAL A 301 15.14 -2.67 13.78
N PRO A 302 16.06 -1.98 14.45
CA PRO A 302 17.46 -2.38 14.50
C PRO A 302 17.67 -3.78 15.08
N GLY A 303 18.66 -4.50 14.56
CA GLY A 303 19.07 -5.81 15.09
C GLY A 303 18.15 -6.98 14.75
N ILE A 304 17.14 -6.80 13.89
CA ILE A 304 16.21 -7.86 13.50
C ILE A 304 16.28 -8.09 11.98
N ASN A 305 16.59 -9.33 11.59
CA ASN A 305 16.50 -9.76 10.20
C ASN A 305 15.04 -9.77 9.75
N LYS A 306 14.78 -9.33 8.51
CA LYS A 306 13.42 -9.15 7.98
C LYS A 306 12.58 -8.30 8.94
N GLY A 307 12.96 -7.04 9.16
CA GLY A 307 12.27 -6.14 10.08
C GLY A 307 10.83 -5.81 9.63
N VAL A 308 10.68 -4.76 8.83
CA VAL A 308 9.37 -4.17 8.51
C VAL A 308 9.21 -3.84 7.03
N ILE A 309 7.98 -3.93 6.54
CA ILE A 309 7.58 -3.71 5.14
C ILE A 309 6.19 -3.07 5.06
N GLN A 310 5.80 -2.67 3.84
CA GLN A 310 4.43 -2.26 3.49
C GLN A 310 3.80 -1.29 4.50
N PRO A 311 4.43 -0.12 4.75
CA PRO A 311 3.90 0.84 5.72
C PRO A 311 2.52 1.36 5.30
N SER A 312 1.73 1.82 6.26
CA SER A 312 0.58 2.70 6.07
C SER A 312 0.89 4.01 6.78
N ILE A 313 0.79 5.14 6.06
CA ILE A 313 1.19 6.46 6.57
C ILE A 313 0.01 7.42 6.65
N PHE A 314 0.13 8.43 7.52
CA PHE A 314 -0.77 9.59 7.58
C PHE A 314 -0.09 10.77 8.29
N PHE A 315 -0.59 11.98 8.01
CA PHE A 315 -0.22 13.18 8.76
C PHE A 315 -0.96 13.26 10.09
N THR A 316 -0.25 13.43 11.21
CA THR A 316 -0.86 13.65 12.53
C THR A 316 -1.56 15.01 12.59
N ASN A 317 -2.20 15.36 13.71
CA ASN A 317 -2.85 16.69 13.83
C ASN A 317 -1.81 17.81 13.94
N GLU A 318 -0.61 17.46 14.37
CA GLU A 318 0.56 18.32 14.53
C GLU A 318 1.40 18.43 13.25
N GLY A 319 0.95 17.81 12.14
CA GLY A 319 1.65 17.85 10.85
C GLY A 319 2.80 16.84 10.70
N HIS A 320 3.06 16.00 11.70
CA HIS A 320 4.10 14.97 11.63
C HIS A 320 3.68 13.80 10.75
N LEU A 321 4.64 13.10 10.15
CA LEU A 321 4.36 11.91 9.35
C LEU A 321 4.48 10.67 10.22
N ARG A 322 3.38 9.94 10.42
CA ARG A 322 3.35 8.71 11.21
C ARG A 322 3.20 7.50 10.29
N ALA A 323 3.99 6.46 10.57
CA ALA A 323 3.93 5.18 9.87
C ALA A 323 3.54 4.06 10.83
N PHE A 324 2.70 3.15 10.34
CA PHE A 324 2.51 1.81 10.88
C PHE A 324 3.01 0.81 9.85
N CYS A 325 3.86 -0.13 10.24
CA CYS A 325 4.49 -1.09 9.34
C CYS A 325 4.08 -2.53 9.64
N ARG A 326 3.93 -3.32 8.58
CA ARG A 326 3.83 -4.78 8.66
C ARG A 326 5.19 -5.33 9.06
N SER A 327 5.22 -6.28 9.97
CA SER A 327 6.45 -6.84 10.49
C SER A 327 6.58 -8.32 10.18
N SER A 328 7.79 -8.85 10.25
CA SER A 328 7.99 -10.30 10.19
C SER A 328 7.36 -10.99 11.39
N ARG A 329 7.21 -12.32 11.26
CA ARG A 329 6.70 -13.17 12.34
C ARG A 329 7.58 -13.14 13.59
N GLN A 330 8.86 -12.79 13.47
CA GLN A 330 9.76 -12.65 14.61
C GLN A 330 9.33 -11.49 15.52
N ILE A 331 8.84 -10.39 14.94
CA ILE A 331 8.30 -9.25 15.71
C ILE A 331 6.84 -9.52 16.08
N GLY A 332 6.04 -10.02 15.14
CA GLY A 332 4.67 -10.51 15.40
C GLY A 332 3.65 -9.44 15.78
N LYS A 333 4.00 -8.15 15.69
CA LYS A 333 3.16 -7.01 16.04
C LYS A 333 3.24 -5.92 14.98
N VAL A 334 2.21 -5.09 14.86
CA VAL A 334 2.33 -3.87 14.06
C VAL A 334 3.39 -2.99 14.70
N VAL A 335 4.30 -2.45 13.88
CA VAL A 335 5.40 -1.58 14.32
C VAL A 335 5.08 -0.14 13.94
N THR A 336 5.48 0.84 14.75
CA THR A 336 5.26 2.25 14.45
C THR A 336 6.53 3.09 14.58
N SER A 337 6.57 4.18 13.82
CA SER A 337 7.53 5.26 13.99
C SER A 337 6.88 6.59 13.55
N THR A 338 7.44 7.71 13.98
CA THR A 338 6.97 9.06 13.61
C THR A 338 8.16 9.89 13.21
N SER A 339 8.10 10.45 12.01
CA SER A 339 9.03 11.47 11.56
C SER A 339 8.46 12.86 11.90
N TYR A 340 9.33 13.70 12.45
CA TYR A 340 9.00 15.06 12.88
C TYR A 340 9.50 16.12 11.88
N ASP A 341 10.19 15.72 10.82
CA ASP A 341 10.86 16.58 9.85
C ASP A 341 10.34 16.41 8.42
N GLY A 342 9.11 15.92 8.25
CA GLY A 342 8.50 15.73 6.92
C GLY A 342 8.88 14.42 6.24
N GLY A 343 9.37 13.44 7.00
CA GLY A 343 9.68 12.09 6.55
C GLY A 343 11.17 11.82 6.38
N TYR A 344 12.06 12.81 6.49
CA TYR A 344 13.50 12.64 6.22
C TYR A 344 14.15 11.69 7.20
N GLN A 345 13.98 11.92 8.50
CA GLN A 345 14.51 11.08 9.56
C GLN A 345 13.40 10.36 10.30
N TRP A 346 13.68 9.11 10.65
CA TRP A 346 12.79 8.28 11.45
C TRP A 346 13.56 7.71 12.63
N PRO A 347 13.09 7.90 13.88
CA PRO A 347 13.65 7.18 15.00
C PRO A 347 13.40 5.66 14.81
N PRO A 348 14.20 4.80 15.47
CA PRO A 348 14.00 3.35 15.46
C PRO A 348 12.53 3.00 15.72
N ALA A 349 11.97 2.18 14.84
CA ALA A 349 10.56 1.83 14.92
C ALA A 349 10.32 0.82 16.05
N SER A 350 9.22 0.99 16.79
CA SER A 350 8.91 0.17 17.97
C SER A 350 7.61 -0.63 17.79
N PRO A 351 7.52 -1.85 18.33
CA PRO A 351 6.27 -2.63 18.32
C PRO A 351 5.15 -1.93 19.10
N THR A 352 3.94 -1.99 18.57
CA THR A 352 2.70 -1.62 19.27
C THR A 352 2.12 -2.82 20.03
N ASP A 353 0.93 -2.69 20.62
CA ASP A 353 0.19 -3.84 21.18
C ASP A 353 -0.70 -4.57 20.17
N VAL A 354 -0.78 -4.08 18.94
CA VAL A 354 -1.60 -4.69 17.89
C VAL A 354 -0.87 -5.90 17.30
N PRO A 355 -1.42 -7.12 17.37
CA PRO A 355 -0.79 -8.29 16.78
C PRO A 355 -0.73 -8.16 15.25
N ASN A 356 0.34 -8.68 14.65
CA ASN A 356 0.49 -8.80 13.20
C ASN A 356 1.15 -10.14 12.85
N PRO A 357 0.38 -11.14 12.38
CA PRO A 357 0.92 -12.43 11.99
C PRO A 357 1.59 -12.39 10.60
N ASN A 358 2.34 -11.30 10.31
CA ASN A 358 2.89 -10.97 9.00
C ASN A 358 1.80 -10.91 7.91
N CYS A 359 0.76 -10.11 8.18
CA CYS A 359 -0.39 -9.89 7.30
C CYS A 359 -0.49 -8.42 6.91
N GLY A 360 -1.04 -8.18 5.71
CA GLY A 360 -1.40 -6.82 5.30
C GLY A 360 -2.38 -6.20 6.28
N PHE A 361 -2.32 -4.88 6.39
CA PHE A 361 -3.30 -4.04 7.07
C PHE A 361 -3.30 -2.68 6.40
N ASP A 362 -4.27 -1.85 6.74
CA ASP A 362 -4.29 -0.45 6.32
C ASP A 362 -4.75 0.44 7.48
N VAL A 363 -4.32 1.69 7.46
CA VAL A 363 -4.65 2.70 8.47
C VAL A 363 -5.22 3.94 7.79
N VAL A 364 -6.23 4.53 8.41
CA VAL A 364 -6.86 5.78 7.95
C VAL A 364 -7.08 6.72 9.11
N LYS A 365 -6.70 7.98 8.91
CA LYS A 365 -7.08 9.09 9.79
C LYS A 365 -8.38 9.72 9.30
N LEU A 366 -9.43 9.61 10.10
CA LEU A 366 -10.74 10.23 9.86
C LEU A 366 -10.66 11.76 9.95
N THR A 367 -11.65 12.45 9.39
CA THR A 367 -11.73 13.92 9.39
C THR A 367 -11.84 14.55 10.78
N ASP A 368 -12.29 13.78 11.78
CA ASP A 368 -12.36 14.20 13.18
C ASP A 368 -11.07 13.91 13.97
N GLY A 369 -10.01 13.48 13.27
CA GLY A 369 -8.68 13.20 13.84
C GLY A 369 -8.53 11.80 14.45
N ARG A 370 -9.60 11.00 14.55
CA ARG A 370 -9.48 9.60 14.96
C ARG A 370 -8.71 8.80 13.91
N VAL A 371 -8.00 7.77 14.35
CA VAL A 371 -7.25 6.87 13.46
C VAL A 371 -7.80 5.46 13.62
N VAL A 372 -8.12 4.82 12.49
CA VAL A 372 -8.69 3.47 12.43
C VAL A 372 -7.76 2.56 11.64
N MET A 373 -7.55 1.35 12.14
CA MET A 373 -6.79 0.30 11.47
C MET A 373 -7.71 -0.86 11.15
N VAL A 374 -7.47 -1.51 10.02
CA VAL A 374 -8.04 -2.82 9.75
C VAL A 374 -6.92 -3.83 9.56
N HIS A 375 -6.89 -4.86 10.39
CA HIS A 375 -5.79 -5.80 10.50
C HIS A 375 -6.28 -7.22 10.81
N ASN A 376 -5.36 -8.17 10.70
CA ASN A 376 -5.57 -9.54 11.14
C ASN A 376 -5.01 -9.73 12.55
N THR A 377 -5.68 -10.55 13.36
CA THR A 377 -5.28 -10.83 14.75
C THR A 377 -4.50 -12.12 14.92
N VAL A 378 -5.09 -13.24 14.51
CA VAL A 378 -4.54 -14.59 14.76
C VAL A 378 -3.97 -15.21 13.49
N ASN A 379 -4.67 -15.04 12.37
CA ASN A 379 -4.30 -15.64 11.08
C ASN A 379 -4.87 -14.81 9.92
N ARG A 380 -4.59 -15.25 8.69
CA ARG A 380 -5.13 -14.69 7.44
C ARG A 380 -6.63 -14.98 7.22
N ALA A 381 -7.44 -15.20 8.26
CA ALA A 381 -8.88 -15.44 8.10
C ALA A 381 -9.72 -14.52 9.00
N VAL A 382 -9.19 -14.13 10.17
CA VAL A 382 -9.90 -13.26 11.11
C VAL A 382 -9.48 -11.81 10.88
N LEU A 383 -10.48 -10.98 10.57
CA LEU A 383 -10.30 -9.55 10.36
C LEU A 383 -10.89 -8.76 11.52
N GLU A 384 -10.13 -7.82 12.04
CA GLU A 384 -10.56 -6.87 13.07
C GLU A 384 -10.38 -5.43 12.59
N VAL A 385 -11.32 -4.58 13.01
CA VAL A 385 -11.25 -3.13 12.84
C VAL A 385 -11.09 -2.54 14.23
N SER A 386 -10.00 -1.83 14.48
CA SER A 386 -9.68 -1.30 15.80
C SER A 386 -9.32 0.19 15.71
N PRO A 387 -9.65 1.00 16.75
CA PRO A 387 -9.00 2.29 16.95
C PRO A 387 -7.51 2.06 17.09
N VAL A 388 -6.68 2.87 16.43
CA VAL A 388 -5.24 2.79 16.63
C VAL A 388 -4.91 3.30 18.04
N PRO A 389 -4.14 2.55 18.85
CA PRO A 389 -3.73 3.01 20.17
C PRO A 389 -3.04 4.37 20.06
N ARG A 390 -3.40 5.34 20.90
CA ARG A 390 -2.57 6.52 21.08
C ARG A 390 -1.23 6.00 21.59
N ALA A 391 -0.15 6.26 20.85
CA ALA A 391 1.19 6.05 21.40
C ALA A 391 1.23 6.74 22.77
N CYS A 392 1.54 6.00 23.83
CA CYS A 392 1.83 6.62 25.11
C CYS A 392 2.86 7.72 24.85
N PRO A 393 2.66 8.96 25.34
CA PRO A 393 3.80 9.87 25.44
C PRO A 393 4.79 9.13 26.32
N SER A 394 5.89 8.67 25.72
CA SER A 394 7.04 8.19 26.47
C SER A 394 7.33 9.26 27.51
N SER A 395 7.20 8.85 28.77
CA SER A 395 7.56 9.62 29.94
C SER A 395 8.86 10.35 29.66
N ILE A 396 8.82 11.68 29.78
CA ILE A 396 9.99 12.47 30.09
C ILE A 396 10.59 11.86 31.35
N ALA A 397 11.62 11.04 31.19
CA ALA A 397 12.57 10.77 32.24
C ALA A 397 13.74 11.72 31.96
N CYS A 398 13.64 12.92 32.53
CA CYS A 398 14.84 13.70 32.84
C CYS A 398 15.73 12.80 33.70
N PHE A 399 16.90 12.43 33.18
CA PHE A 399 18.00 12.04 34.03
C PHE A 399 18.74 13.32 34.41
N GLY A 400 18.72 13.62 35.71
CA GLY A 400 19.71 14.46 36.36
C GLY A 400 20.99 13.70 36.64
#